data_AF-A0A0D8L9Q8-F1
#
_entry.id   AF-A0A0D8L9Q8-F1
#
_cell.length_a   1.000
_cell.length_b   1.000
_cell.length_c   1.000
_cell.angle_alpha   90.00
_cell.angle_beta   90.00
_cell.angle_gamma   90.00
#
_symmetry.space_group_name_H-M   'P 1'
#
loop_
_entity.id
_entity.type
_entity.pdbx_description
1 polymer ?
#
loop_
_entity_poly.entity_id
_entity_poly.type
_entity_poly.pdbx_seq_one_letter_code
_entity_poly.pdbx_strand_id
1 'polypeptide(L)'
;MKYLCQEGAVILPSAQYEDSSINILKFPEHGASMTLTRDRLAEGQSAGQYLAAQTAMLQKGMKIYTITEPAVFETHAGTAGTEFYCESDRQGHHLRQYIAAYNLGGHIFVITYCLTRPFSEADLQDWQHIKLGFTPSSPA
;
A
#
# COMPACT_ATOMS: atom_id res chain seq x y z
N MET A 1 25.95 -0.51 -3.74
CA MET A 1 24.69 -1.17 -4.14
C MET A 1 24.04 -0.34 -5.25
N LYS A 2 23.48 -0.96 -6.29
CA LYS A 2 22.76 -0.24 -7.35
C LYS A 2 21.27 -0.18 -6.96
N TYR A 3 20.72 1.02 -6.81
CA TYR A 3 19.32 1.26 -6.56
C TYR A 3 18.60 1.59 -7.87
N LEU A 4 17.45 0.98 -8.12
CA LEU A 4 16.67 1.15 -9.36
C LEU A 4 15.43 2.01 -9.09
N CYS A 5 15.16 2.94 -9.99
CA CYS A 5 13.89 3.67 -10.08
C CYS A 5 13.38 3.64 -11.52
N GLN A 6 12.19 4.18 -11.78
CA GLN A 6 11.57 4.12 -13.11
C GLN A 6 12.43 4.79 -14.19
N GLU A 7 13.14 5.86 -13.84
CA GLU A 7 13.97 6.67 -14.75
C GLU A 7 15.37 6.09 -14.97
N GLY A 8 15.83 5.15 -14.13
CA GLY A 8 17.18 4.61 -14.22
C GLY A 8 17.70 4.06 -12.89
N ALA A 9 18.94 4.41 -12.56
CA ALA A 9 19.60 3.87 -11.37
C ALA A 9 20.61 4.83 -10.75
N VAL A 10 20.76 4.75 -9.43
CA VAL A 10 21.80 5.45 -8.66
C VAL A 10 22.67 4.46 -7.89
N ILE A 11 23.91 4.84 -7.61
CA ILE A 11 24.81 4.06 -6.76
C ILE A 11 24.69 4.59 -5.33
N LEU A 12 24.25 3.74 -4.41
CA LEU A 12 24.14 4.09 -3.00
C LEU A 12 25.51 4.04 -2.30
N PRO A 13 25.77 4.92 -1.31
CA PRO A 13 27.04 4.98 -0.60
C PRO A 13 27.26 3.81 0.36
N SER A 14 26.21 3.05 0.69
CA SER A 14 26.24 1.90 1.59
C SER A 14 25.27 0.82 1.11
N ALA A 15 25.56 -0.44 1.45
CA ALA A 15 24.59 -1.53 1.34
C ALA A 15 23.63 -1.58 2.54
N GLN A 16 23.98 -0.91 3.64
CA GLN A 16 23.12 -0.74 4.81
C GLN A 16 22.33 0.56 4.63
N TYR A 17 21.07 0.44 4.21
CA TYR A 17 20.14 1.55 4.09
C TYR A 17 18.73 1.08 4.39
N GLU A 18 17.86 2.01 4.73
CA GLU A 18 16.43 1.79 4.86
C GLU A 18 15.74 2.49 3.69
N ASP A 19 14.97 1.73 2.91
CA ASP A 19 14.16 2.31 1.84
C ASP A 19 12.83 2.80 2.41
N SER A 20 12.70 4.11 2.58
CA SER A 20 11.44 4.78 2.96
C SER A 20 10.81 5.52 1.77
N SER A 21 11.10 5.11 0.53
CA SER A 21 10.61 5.79 -0.67
C SER A 21 9.09 5.72 -0.80
N ILE A 22 8.49 6.87 -1.07
CA ILE A 22 7.06 7.01 -1.37
C ILE A 22 6.92 7.35 -2.85
N ASN A 23 6.23 6.50 -3.60
CA ASN A 23 5.75 6.88 -4.93
C ASN A 23 4.31 7.41 -4.81
N ILE A 24 4.01 8.47 -5.57
CA ILE A 24 2.66 9.03 -5.68
C ILE A 24 2.31 9.07 -7.16
N LEU A 25 1.28 8.32 -7.53
CA LEU A 25 0.75 8.27 -8.88
C LEU A 25 -0.64 8.90 -8.88
N LYS A 26 -0.92 9.75 -9.87
CA LYS A 26 -2.23 10.39 -10.05
C LYS A 26 -2.83 9.90 -11.36
N PHE A 27 -4.12 9.60 -11.32
CA PHE A 27 -4.90 9.16 -12.47
C PHE A 27 -6.05 10.16 -12.68
N PRO A 28 -5.81 11.31 -13.34
CA PRO A 28 -6.82 12.36 -13.49
C PRO A 28 -8.10 11.86 -14.17
N GLU A 29 -7.98 10.98 -15.17
CA GLU A 29 -9.11 10.40 -15.91
C GLU A 29 -10.00 9.52 -15.01
N HIS A 30 -9.42 8.87 -14.00
CA HIS A 30 -10.13 8.04 -13.03
C HIS A 30 -10.57 8.82 -11.79
N GLY A 31 -10.07 10.06 -11.63
CA GLY A 31 -10.21 10.84 -10.39
C GLY A 31 -9.54 10.18 -9.19
N ALA A 32 -8.47 9.41 -9.43
CA ALA A 32 -7.83 8.56 -8.44
C ALA A 32 -6.37 8.94 -8.16
N SER A 33 -5.88 8.50 -7.01
CA SER A 33 -4.46 8.53 -6.69
C SER A 33 -4.03 7.21 -6.07
N MET A 34 -2.77 6.86 -6.27
CA MET A 34 -2.16 5.69 -5.69
C MET A 34 -0.84 6.05 -5.01
N THR A 35 -0.62 5.51 -3.82
CA THR A 35 0.68 5.60 -3.16
C THR A 35 1.30 4.23 -3.01
N LEU A 36 2.61 4.16 -3.21
CA LEU A 36 3.42 2.97 -2.99
C LEU A 36 4.45 3.29 -1.91
N THR A 37 4.33 2.67 -0.75
CA THR A 37 5.23 2.92 0.39
C THR A 37 5.94 1.64 0.81
N ARG A 38 7.09 1.82 1.45
CA ARG A 38 7.90 0.75 2.03
C ARG A 38 8.03 1.02 3.51
N ASP A 39 8.06 -0.05 4.28
CA ASP A 39 8.39 -0.01 5.69
C ASP A 39 9.06 -1.32 6.10
N ARG A 40 9.61 -1.37 7.31
CA ARG A 40 10.19 -2.58 7.88
C ARG A 40 9.24 -3.18 8.89
N LEU A 41 9.09 -4.50 8.86
CA LEU A 41 8.45 -5.20 9.97
C LEU A 41 9.42 -5.18 11.16
N ALA A 42 8.90 -4.91 12.36
CA ALA A 42 9.67 -5.15 13.58
C ALA A 42 9.96 -6.66 13.70
N GLU A 43 11.01 -7.02 14.44
CA GLU A 43 11.38 -8.42 14.62
C GLU A 43 10.22 -9.21 15.24
N GLY A 44 9.82 -10.31 14.57
CA GLY A 44 8.67 -11.13 14.97
C GLY A 44 7.28 -10.52 14.70
N GLN A 45 7.19 -9.32 14.12
CA GLN A 45 5.92 -8.70 13.77
C GLN A 45 5.35 -9.30 12.49
N SER A 46 4.09 -9.70 12.52
CA SER A 46 3.37 -10.12 11.31
C SER A 46 2.88 -8.93 10.50
N ALA A 47 2.68 -9.12 9.19
CA ALA A 47 2.10 -8.09 8.33
C ALA A 47 0.71 -7.62 8.83
N GLY A 48 -0.09 -8.54 9.38
CA GLY A 48 -1.38 -8.21 10.00
C GLY A 48 -1.24 -7.30 11.24
N GLN A 49 -0.24 -7.57 12.10
CA GLN A 49 0.05 -6.71 13.26
C GLN A 49 0.56 -5.34 12.82
N TYR A 50 1.38 -5.28 11.77
CA TYR A 50 1.81 -4.02 11.18
C TYR A 50 0.62 -3.20 10.66
N LEU A 51 -0.26 -3.81 9.87
CA LEU A 51 -1.45 -3.14 9.35
C LEU A 51 -2.38 -2.66 10.48
N ALA A 52 -2.59 -3.47 11.52
CA ALA A 52 -3.37 -3.06 12.68
C ALA A 52 -2.78 -1.83 13.38
N ALA A 53 -1.45 -1.77 13.52
CA ALA A 53 -0.75 -0.60 14.08
C ALA A 53 -0.87 0.64 13.18
N GLN A 54 -0.74 0.49 11.86
CA GLN A 54 -0.95 1.57 10.90
C GLN A 54 -2.39 2.09 10.94
N THR A 55 -3.36 1.19 10.99
CA THR A 55 -4.77 1.53 11.18
C THR A 55 -5.01 2.31 12.47
N ALA A 56 -4.42 1.86 13.59
CA ALA A 56 -4.53 2.58 14.86
C ALA A 56 -3.86 3.97 14.80
N MET A 57 -2.80 4.12 14.01
CA MET A 57 -2.16 5.42 13.77
C MET A 57 -3.04 6.34 12.91
N LEU A 58 -3.68 5.82 11.86
CA LEU A 58 -4.66 6.56 11.05
C LEU A 58 -5.82 7.07 11.92
N GLN A 59 -6.31 6.26 12.85
CA GLN A 59 -7.36 6.64 13.81
C GLN A 59 -6.97 7.79 14.74
N LYS A 60 -5.68 8.02 15.01
CA LYS A 60 -5.21 9.06 15.94
C LYS A 60 -5.16 10.47 15.34
N GLY A 61 -5.31 10.62 14.03
CA GLY A 61 -5.19 11.92 13.36
C GLY A 61 -6.28 12.22 12.33
N MET A 62 -7.21 11.27 12.10
CA MET A 62 -8.24 11.36 11.07
C MET A 62 -9.57 10.87 11.62
N LYS A 63 -10.67 11.45 11.16
CA LYS A 63 -12.01 10.94 11.50
C LYS A 63 -12.27 9.72 10.61
N ILE A 64 -12.28 8.53 11.18
CA ILE A 64 -12.60 7.30 10.44
C ILE A 64 -14.13 7.13 10.42
N TYR A 65 -14.69 6.99 9.22
CA TYR A 65 -16.12 6.70 9.02
C TYR A 65 -16.40 5.21 8.93
N THR A 66 -15.50 4.49 8.26
CA THR A 66 -15.66 3.05 8.01
C THR A 66 -14.28 2.43 7.88
N ILE A 67 -14.14 1.23 8.43
CA ILE A 67 -13.00 0.37 8.19
C ILE A 67 -13.49 -1.07 8.15
N THR A 68 -13.03 -1.84 7.17
CA THR A 68 -13.36 -3.26 7.08
C THR A 68 -12.34 -4.09 7.84
N GLU A 69 -12.74 -5.29 8.26
CA GLU A 69 -11.79 -6.29 8.74
C GLU A 69 -10.77 -6.61 7.64
N PRO A 70 -9.48 -6.85 7.99
CA PRO A 70 -8.48 -7.23 7.02
C PRO A 70 -8.78 -8.60 6.38
N ALA A 71 -8.62 -8.69 5.07
CA ALA A 71 -8.78 -9.91 4.30
C ALA A 71 -7.45 -10.36 3.69
N VAL A 72 -7.11 -11.64 3.83
CA VAL A 72 -5.91 -12.23 3.21
C VAL A 72 -6.15 -12.56 1.75
N PHE A 73 -5.12 -12.40 0.92
CA PHE A 73 -5.15 -12.76 -0.50
C PHE A 73 -3.77 -13.23 -0.97
N GLU A 74 -3.72 -13.82 -2.16
CA GLU A 74 -2.48 -14.18 -2.85
C GLU A 74 -2.46 -13.53 -4.24
N THR A 75 -1.32 -12.97 -4.66
CA THR A 75 -1.18 -12.38 -6.00
C THR A 75 -1.06 -13.46 -7.07
N HIS A 76 -1.16 -13.08 -8.34
CA HIS A 76 -0.88 -13.99 -9.46
C HIS A 76 0.56 -14.55 -9.45
N ALA A 77 1.49 -13.86 -8.78
CA ALA A 77 2.87 -14.28 -8.59
C ALA A 77 3.08 -15.12 -7.31
N GLY A 78 2.02 -15.51 -6.59
CA GLY A 78 2.13 -16.29 -5.35
C GLY A 78 2.56 -15.48 -4.12
N THR A 79 2.49 -14.15 -4.16
CA THR A 79 2.86 -13.30 -3.01
C THR A 79 1.68 -13.15 -2.07
N ALA A 80 1.85 -13.50 -0.80
CA ALA A 80 0.83 -13.31 0.21
C ALA A 80 0.66 -11.82 0.54
N GLY A 81 -0.61 -11.40 0.65
CA GLY A 81 -0.96 -10.05 1.03
C GLY A 81 -2.18 -9.99 1.95
N THR A 82 -2.41 -8.81 2.50
CA THR A 82 -3.60 -8.50 3.30
C THR A 82 -4.14 -7.16 2.86
N GLU A 83 -5.44 -7.08 2.63
CA GLU A 83 -6.12 -5.85 2.24
C GLU A 83 -7.17 -5.41 3.27
N PHE A 84 -7.49 -4.13 3.27
CA PHE A 84 -8.68 -3.60 3.92
C PHE A 84 -9.14 -2.32 3.22
N TYR A 85 -10.40 -1.96 3.47
CA TYR A 85 -11.00 -0.71 3.02
C TYR A 85 -11.14 0.26 4.18
N CYS A 86 -10.93 1.55 3.91
CA CYS A 86 -11.07 2.63 4.88
C CYS A 86 -11.73 3.86 4.26
N GLU A 87 -12.70 4.43 4.96
CA GLU A 87 -13.24 5.77 4.71
C GLU A 87 -12.84 6.72 5.83
N SER A 88 -12.29 7.87 5.48
CA SER A 88 -11.80 8.84 6.46
C SER A 88 -12.00 10.27 6.01
N ASP A 89 -12.07 11.20 6.97
CA ASP A 89 -11.89 12.63 6.70
C ASP A 89 -10.48 13.05 7.07
N ARG A 90 -9.83 13.75 6.13
CA ARG A 90 -8.58 14.46 6.38
C ARG A 90 -8.74 15.92 5.97
N GLN A 91 -8.83 16.81 6.95
CA GLN A 91 -8.91 18.26 6.74
C GLN A 91 -10.08 18.67 5.82
N GLY A 92 -11.24 18.01 5.95
CA GLY A 92 -12.42 18.26 5.12
C GLY A 92 -12.43 17.51 3.79
N HIS A 93 -11.40 16.73 3.49
CA HIS A 93 -11.39 15.82 2.36
C HIS A 93 -11.82 14.43 2.79
N HIS A 94 -13.00 14.01 2.33
CA HIS A 94 -13.48 12.66 2.52
C HIS A 94 -12.77 11.72 1.54
N LEU A 95 -11.94 10.83 2.08
CA LEU A 95 -11.12 9.87 1.36
C LEU A 95 -11.71 8.47 1.50
N ARG A 96 -11.75 7.74 0.39
CA ARG A 96 -12.14 6.34 0.32
C ARG A 96 -10.98 5.56 -0.27
N GLN A 97 -10.50 4.57 0.47
CA GLN A 97 -9.21 3.95 0.20
C GLN A 97 -9.28 2.45 0.33
N TYR A 98 -8.77 1.76 -0.68
CA TYR A 98 -8.34 0.37 -0.54
C TYR A 98 -6.84 0.34 -0.29
N ILE A 99 -6.43 -0.47 0.67
CA ILE A 99 -5.04 -0.60 1.11
C ILE A 99 -4.69 -2.08 1.04
N ALA A 100 -3.59 -2.42 0.37
CA ALA A 100 -3.01 -3.76 0.36
C ALA A 100 -1.57 -3.70 0.83
N ALA A 101 -1.21 -4.59 1.75
CA ALA A 101 0.16 -4.78 2.19
C ALA A 101 0.66 -6.17 1.82
N TYR A 102 1.92 -6.21 1.37
CA TYR A 102 2.62 -7.40 0.91
C TYR A 102 3.81 -7.66 1.82
N ASN A 103 3.94 -8.90 2.31
CA ASN A 103 5.10 -9.30 3.11
C ASN A 103 6.21 -9.82 2.18
N LEU A 104 7.36 -9.15 2.19
CA LEU A 104 8.49 -9.42 1.32
C LEU A 104 9.74 -9.75 2.15
N GLY A 105 9.67 -10.82 2.94
CA GLY A 105 10.84 -11.35 3.68
C GLY A 105 11.39 -10.39 4.75
N GLY A 106 10.52 -9.74 5.53
CA GLY A 106 10.91 -8.79 6.60
C GLY A 106 10.72 -7.31 6.23
N HIS A 107 10.41 -7.04 4.98
CA HIS A 107 9.92 -5.74 4.51
C HIS A 107 8.43 -5.81 4.22
N ILE A 108 7.75 -4.68 4.34
CA ILE A 108 6.39 -4.53 3.88
C ILE A 108 6.35 -3.53 2.74
N PHE A 109 5.62 -3.89 1.70
CA PHE A 109 5.26 -2.99 0.62
C PHE A 109 3.77 -2.71 0.73
N VAL A 110 3.36 -1.45 0.65
CA VAL A 110 1.96 -1.06 0.80
C VAL A 110 1.53 -0.28 -0.44
N ILE A 111 0.43 -0.73 -1.04
CA ILE A 111 -0.29 -0.01 -2.09
C ILE A 111 -1.54 0.58 -1.46
N THR A 112 -1.77 1.86 -1.65
CA THR A 112 -3.03 2.52 -1.29
C THR A 112 -3.64 3.14 -2.52
N TYR A 113 -4.84 2.71 -2.90
CA TYR A 113 -5.62 3.28 -4.00
C TYR A 113 -6.76 4.12 -3.42
N CYS A 114 -6.82 5.40 -3.81
CA CYS A 114 -7.60 6.42 -3.13
C CYS A 114 -8.47 7.23 -4.10
N LEU A 115 -9.74 7.40 -3.71
CA LEU A 115 -10.76 8.22 -4.38
C LEU A 115 -11.39 9.20 -3.38
N THR A 116 -11.88 10.34 -3.87
CA THR A 116 -12.72 11.27 -3.09
C THR A 116 -14.23 11.05 -3.29
N ARG A 117 -14.59 10.19 -4.24
CA ARG A 117 -15.95 9.72 -4.53
C ARG A 117 -16.10 8.24 -4.17
N PRO A 118 -17.34 7.71 -4.03
CA PRO A 118 -17.55 6.27 -3.90
C PRO A 118 -16.89 5.48 -5.04
N PHE A 119 -16.40 4.29 -4.71
CA PHE A 119 -15.91 3.33 -5.69
C PHE A 119 -17.07 2.83 -6.56
N SER A 120 -16.89 2.89 -7.88
CA SER A 120 -17.74 2.21 -8.85
C SER A 120 -17.24 0.77 -9.07
N GLU A 121 -18.01 -0.03 -9.79
CA GLU A 121 -17.60 -1.39 -10.18
C GLU A 121 -16.30 -1.38 -11.00
N ALA A 122 -16.13 -0.40 -11.89
CA ALA A 122 -14.89 -0.25 -12.67
C ALA A 122 -13.69 0.05 -11.77
N ASP A 123 -13.84 0.92 -10.76
CA ASP A 123 -12.74 1.23 -9.83
C ASP A 123 -12.36 0.01 -8.97
N LEU A 124 -13.35 -0.80 -8.61
CA LEU A 124 -13.12 -2.05 -7.87
C LEU A 124 -12.40 -3.08 -8.76
N GLN A 125 -12.72 -3.11 -10.05
CA GLN A 125 -12.02 -3.96 -11.01
C GLN A 125 -10.57 -3.51 -11.21
N ASP A 126 -10.34 -2.20 -11.35
CA ASP A 126 -8.99 -1.59 -11.36
C ASP A 126 -8.22 -1.98 -10.10
N TRP A 127 -8.86 -1.86 -8.93
CA TRP A 127 -8.23 -2.26 -7.66
C TRP A 127 -7.82 -3.74 -7.64
N GLN A 128 -8.70 -4.65 -8.08
CA GLN A 128 -8.35 -6.08 -8.13
C GLN A 128 -7.17 -6.33 -9.07
N HIS A 129 -7.14 -5.70 -10.25
CA HIS A 129 -6.03 -5.83 -11.18
C HIS A 129 -4.72 -5.30 -10.60
N ILE A 130 -4.74 -4.12 -9.97
CA ILE A 130 -3.57 -3.52 -9.33
C ILE A 130 -3.04 -4.43 -8.23
N LYS A 131 -3.92 -4.87 -7.32
CA LYS A 131 -3.55 -5.62 -6.13
C LYS A 131 -3.03 -7.02 -6.49
N LEU A 132 -3.73 -7.74 -7.36
CA LEU A 132 -3.37 -9.12 -7.73
C LEU A 132 -2.23 -9.17 -8.76
N GLY A 133 -2.03 -8.10 -9.53
CA GLY A 133 -0.95 -8.00 -10.52
C GLY A 133 0.43 -7.68 -9.94
N PHE A 134 0.53 -7.38 -8.64
CA PHE A 134 1.82 -7.12 -8.01
C PHE A 134 2.77 -8.33 -8.13
N THR A 135 3.96 -8.08 -8.67
CA THR A 135 5.03 -9.07 -8.83
C THR A 135 6.31 -8.52 -8.20
N PRO A 136 6.84 -9.13 -7.14
CA PRO A 136 8.09 -8.68 -6.54
C PRO A 136 9.28 -8.98 -7.47
N SER A 137 10.29 -8.11 -7.47
CA SER A 137 11.47 -8.25 -8.32
C SER A 137 12.37 -9.43 -7.94
N SER A 138 12.21 -9.97 -6.73
CA SER A 138 12.82 -11.21 -6.25
C SER A 138 11.74 -12.01 -5.52
N PRO A 139 11.71 -13.35 -5.63
CA PRO A 139 10.79 -14.18 -4.85
C PRO A 139 10.99 -13.94 -3.35
N ALA A 140 9.90 -13.95 -2.59
CA ALA A 140 9.92 -13.87 -1.12
C ALA A 140 10.48 -15.16 -0.48
#